data_AF-A0A954ATQ9-F1
#
_entry.id   AF-A0A954ATQ9-F1
#
_cell.length_a   1.000
_cell.length_b   1.000
_cell.length_c   1.000
_cell.angle_alpha   90.00
_cell.angle_beta   90.00
_cell.angle_gamma   90.00
#
_symmetry.space_group_name_H-M   'P 1'
#
loop_
_entity.id
_entity.type
_entity.pdbx_description
1 polymer ?
#
loop_
_entity_poly.entity_id
_entity_poly.type
_entity_poly.pdbx_seq_one_letter_code
_entity_poly.pdbx_strand_id
1 'polypeptide(L)'
;MKTTTIMVLAGLLLLIGGILAFANPFAASLTVELLVGWAFLIGGAVQLFAAFSQDRSTGNRIWFGLWGLLGLLVGISLIADPLSGLVSLTVLLGAVFLISGIVRLYLAWGLKDTPVYLLLLLSGVLSVLIGAAVLMNVMEAAGKLLGILLGIELISSGLSLMLFGYLLRKSR
;
A
#
# COMPACT_ATOMS: atom_id res chain seq x y z
N MET A 1 -3.47 -3.42 -31.10
CA MET A 1 -4.48 -3.92 -30.13
C MET A 1 -5.17 -2.70 -29.54
N LYS A 2 -6.50 -2.60 -29.60
CA LYS A 2 -7.22 -1.41 -29.12
C LYS A 2 -6.96 -1.29 -27.61
N THR A 3 -6.34 -0.20 -27.14
CA THR A 3 -6.00 0.04 -25.73
C THR A 3 -7.14 -0.31 -24.77
N THR A 4 -8.38 -0.07 -25.21
CA THR A 4 -9.64 -0.51 -24.61
C THR A 4 -9.69 -2.00 -24.24
N THR A 5 -9.30 -2.91 -25.15
CA THR A 5 -9.30 -4.36 -24.92
C THR A 5 -8.27 -4.76 -23.87
N ILE A 6 -7.11 -4.10 -23.85
CA ILE A 6 -6.07 -4.34 -22.83
C ILE A 6 -6.59 -3.94 -21.45
N MET A 7 -7.28 -2.81 -21.33
CA MET A 7 -7.86 -2.34 -20.06
C MET A 7 -8.92 -3.31 -19.53
N VAL A 8 -9.81 -3.81 -20.39
CA VAL A 8 -10.85 -4.78 -19.99
C VAL A 8 -10.23 -6.12 -19.57
N LEU A 9 -9.25 -6.63 -20.33
CA LEU A 9 -8.56 -7.88 -19.99
C LEU A 9 -7.75 -7.74 -18.69
N ALA A 10 -7.02 -6.64 -18.52
CA ALA A 10 -6.31 -6.35 -17.28
C ALA A 10 -7.28 -6.26 -16.10
N GLY A 11 -8.41 -5.55 -16.27
CA GLY A 11 -9.44 -5.47 -15.24
C GLY A 11 -10.01 -6.83 -14.83
N LEU A 12 -10.19 -7.73 -15.80
CA LEU A 12 -10.67 -9.10 -15.53
C LEU A 12 -9.64 -9.92 -14.75
N LEU A 13 -8.37 -9.81 -15.12
CA LEU A 13 -7.28 -10.46 -14.37
C LEU A 13 -7.19 -9.95 -12.94
N LEU A 14 -7.33 -8.64 -12.72
CA LEU A 14 -7.33 -8.05 -11.38
C LEU A 14 -8.53 -8.52 -10.55
N LEU A 15 -9.73 -8.60 -11.14
CA LEU A 15 -10.90 -9.15 -10.44
C LEU A 15 -10.67 -10.59 -9.99
N ILE A 16 -10.13 -11.44 -10.88
CA ILE A 16 -9.81 -12.83 -10.54
C ILE A 16 -8.77 -12.87 -9.43
N GLY A 17 -7.70 -12.07 -9.54
CA GLY A 17 -6.69 -11.95 -8.50
C GLY A 17 -7.27 -11.52 -7.15
N GLY A 18 -8.22 -10.57 -7.16
CA GLY A 18 -8.89 -10.11 -5.94
C GLY A 18 -9.76 -11.19 -5.30
N ILE A 19 -10.51 -11.96 -6.09
CA ILE A 19 -11.28 -13.11 -5.60
C ILE A 19 -10.34 -14.17 -4.99
N LEU A 20 -9.23 -14.46 -5.66
CA LEU A 20 -8.22 -15.40 -5.15
C LEU A 20 -7.58 -14.89 -3.85
N ALA A 21 -7.37 -13.58 -3.71
CA ALA A 21 -6.85 -12.99 -2.50
C ALA A 21 -7.80 -13.16 -1.31
N PHE A 22 -9.11 -13.05 -1.52
CA PHE A 22 -10.11 -13.35 -0.49
C PHE A 22 -10.22 -14.85 -0.18
N ALA A 23 -10.01 -15.71 -1.18
CA ALA A 23 -10.05 -17.16 -0.99
C ALA A 23 -8.88 -17.66 -0.12
N ASN A 24 -7.69 -17.05 -0.27
CA ASN A 24 -6.53 -17.34 0.59
C ASN A 24 -5.81 -16.03 1.01
N PRO A 25 -6.30 -15.37 2.07
CA PRO A 25 -5.73 -14.10 2.55
C PRO A 25 -4.27 -14.22 3.01
N PHE A 26 -3.85 -15.40 3.46
CA PHE A 26 -2.48 -15.64 3.90
C PHE A 26 -1.50 -15.63 2.73
N ALA A 27 -1.79 -16.39 1.67
CA ALA A 27 -0.99 -16.39 0.45
C ALA A 27 -0.97 -14.99 -0.20
N ALA A 28 -2.10 -14.27 -0.16
CA ALA A 28 -2.17 -12.90 -0.64
C ALA A 28 -1.30 -11.95 0.19
N SER A 29 -1.32 -12.06 1.52
CA SER A 29 -0.47 -11.26 2.40
C SER A 29 1.01 -11.50 2.10
N LEU A 30 1.43 -12.76 1.96
CA LEU A 30 2.80 -13.11 1.55
C LEU A 30 3.17 -12.54 0.18
N THR A 31 2.21 -12.51 -0.75
CA THR A 31 2.44 -11.90 -2.06
C THR A 31 2.68 -10.39 -1.92
N VAL A 32 1.89 -9.69 -1.10
CA VAL A 32 2.12 -8.25 -0.81
C VAL A 32 3.50 -8.05 -0.21
N GLU A 33 3.86 -8.84 0.79
CA GLU A 33 5.16 -8.78 1.47
C GLU A 33 6.32 -8.84 0.46
N LEU A 34 6.31 -9.86 -0.40
CA LEU A 34 7.34 -10.05 -1.40
C LEU A 34 7.35 -8.92 -2.43
N LEU A 35 6.18 -8.46 -2.89
CA LEU A 35 6.09 -7.33 -3.81
C LEU A 35 6.69 -6.06 -3.19
N VAL A 36 6.41 -5.80 -1.91
CA VAL A 36 6.98 -4.66 -1.17
C VAL A 36 8.49 -4.83 -1.00
N GLY A 37 8.98 -6.02 -0.63
CA GLY A 37 10.40 -6.32 -0.54
C GLY A 37 11.14 -6.06 -1.86
N TRP A 38 10.59 -6.55 -2.97
CA TRP A 38 11.15 -6.30 -4.31
C TRP A 38 11.08 -4.82 -4.71
N ALA A 39 10.01 -4.11 -4.36
CA ALA A 39 9.89 -2.69 -4.63
C ALA A 39 10.96 -1.88 -3.86
N PHE A 40 11.21 -2.20 -2.59
CA PHE A 40 12.27 -1.58 -1.80
C PHE A 40 13.66 -1.91 -2.34
N LEU A 41 13.89 -3.16 -2.77
CA LEU A 41 15.15 -3.54 -3.42
C LEU A 41 15.41 -2.76 -4.71
N ILE A 42 14.44 -2.76 -5.63
CA ILE A 42 14.60 -2.10 -6.92
C ILE A 42 14.68 -0.59 -6.74
N GLY A 43 13.79 -0.02 -5.92
CA GLY A 43 13.79 1.41 -5.60
C GLY A 43 15.10 1.85 -4.92
N GLY A 44 15.58 1.07 -3.96
CA GLY A 44 16.87 1.30 -3.29
C GLY A 44 18.05 1.22 -4.26
N ALA A 45 18.07 0.21 -5.14
CA ALA A 45 19.11 0.06 -6.16
C ALA A 45 19.13 1.25 -7.14
N VAL A 46 17.96 1.65 -7.64
CA VAL A 46 17.81 2.81 -8.54
C VAL A 46 18.24 4.10 -7.83
N GLN A 47 17.83 4.30 -6.58
CA GLN A 47 18.19 5.49 -5.80
C GLN A 47 19.69 5.54 -5.51
N LEU A 48 20.29 4.39 -5.19
CA LEU A 48 21.73 4.27 -4.98
C LEU A 48 22.47 4.60 -6.28
N PHE A 49 22.08 3.99 -7.41
CA PHE A 49 22.64 4.29 -8.72
C PHE A 49 22.53 5.78 -9.05
N ALA A 50 21.34 6.38 -8.87
CA ALA A 50 21.11 7.80 -9.11
C ALA A 50 21.94 8.73 -8.21
N ALA A 51 22.33 8.29 -7.01
CA ALA A 51 23.24 9.02 -6.15
C ALA A 51 24.64 9.12 -6.75
N PHE A 52 25.08 8.11 -7.51
CA PHE A 52 26.39 8.10 -8.18
C PHE A 52 26.36 8.66 -9.61
N SER A 53 25.22 8.62 -10.30
CA SER A 53 25.11 9.02 -11.71
C SER A 53 24.76 10.49 -11.95
N GLN A 54 24.28 11.23 -10.96
CA GLN A 54 23.94 12.65 -11.12
C GLN A 54 24.99 13.54 -10.46
N ASP A 55 25.40 14.61 -11.15
CA ASP A 55 26.20 15.70 -10.59
C ASP A 55 25.37 16.51 -9.59
N ARG A 56 25.24 15.95 -8.39
CA ARG A 56 24.59 16.59 -7.24
C ARG A 56 25.65 17.13 -6.29
N SER A 57 25.30 18.16 -5.53
CA SER A 57 26.13 18.61 -4.40
C SER A 57 26.45 17.43 -3.48
N THR A 58 27.67 17.41 -2.92
CA THR A 58 28.18 16.29 -2.10
C THR A 58 27.22 15.89 -0.98
N GLY A 59 26.56 16.86 -0.34
CA GLY A 59 25.56 16.63 0.70
C GLY A 59 24.32 15.86 0.20
N ASN A 60 23.77 16.25 -0.96
CA ASN A 60 22.65 15.52 -1.55
C ASN A 60 23.08 14.10 -1.95
N ARG A 61 24.27 13.93 -2.53
CA ARG A 61 24.75 12.60 -2.92
C ARG A 61 24.82 11.61 -1.74
N ILE A 62 25.34 12.05 -0.59
CA ILE A 62 25.39 11.22 0.62
C ILE A 62 23.98 10.90 1.12
N TRP A 63 23.10 11.88 1.19
CA TRP A 63 21.72 11.68 1.64
C TRP A 63 20.97 10.67 0.77
N PHE A 64 21.02 10.84 -0.56
CA PHE A 64 20.39 9.91 -1.50
C PHE A 64 21.01 8.51 -1.43
N GLY A 65 22.34 8.41 -1.27
CA GLY A 65 23.02 7.12 -1.13
C GLY A 65 22.63 6.38 0.14
N LEU A 66 22.51 7.08 1.27
CA LEU A 66 22.06 6.50 2.54
C LEU A 66 20.62 5.98 2.44
N TRP A 67 19.70 6.76 1.88
CA TRP A 67 18.32 6.30 1.67
C TRP A 67 18.23 5.12 0.70
N GLY A 68 19.03 5.12 -0.37
CA GLY A 68 19.11 4.00 -1.29
C GLY A 68 19.62 2.72 -0.62
N LEU A 69 20.67 2.85 0.22
CA LEU A 69 21.21 1.73 1.00
C LEU A 69 20.20 1.22 2.02
N LEU A 70 19.50 2.10 2.75
CA LEU A 70 18.44 1.71 3.67
C LEU A 70 17.32 0.97 2.94
N GLY A 71 16.89 1.45 1.77
CA GLY A 71 15.90 0.78 0.93
C GLY A 71 16.34 -0.63 0.53
N LEU A 72 17.61 -0.80 0.15
CA LEU A 72 18.18 -2.11 -0.14
C LEU A 72 18.17 -3.03 1.09
N LEU A 73 18.63 -2.55 2.24
CA LEU A 73 18.67 -3.35 3.47
C LEU A 73 17.27 -3.79 3.89
N VAL A 74 16.29 -2.89 3.84
CA VAL A 74 14.88 -3.21 4.11
C VAL A 74 14.39 -4.25 3.11
N GLY A 75 14.57 -4.02 1.80
CA GLY A 75 14.13 -4.95 0.77
C GLY A 75 14.73 -6.35 0.91
N ILE A 76 16.04 -6.44 1.19
CA ILE A 76 16.71 -7.73 1.47
C ILE A 76 16.10 -8.39 2.71
N SER A 77 15.89 -7.65 3.79
CA SER A 77 15.36 -8.20 5.04
C SER A 77 13.95 -8.78 4.88
N LEU A 78 13.08 -8.11 4.12
CA LEU A 78 11.71 -8.57 3.86
C LEU A 78 11.69 -9.84 2.99
N ILE A 79 12.62 -9.97 2.04
CA ILE A 79 12.69 -11.16 1.17
C ILE A 79 13.38 -12.34 1.87
N ALA A 80 14.37 -12.06 2.74
CA ALA A 80 15.11 -13.09 3.45
C ALA A 80 14.24 -13.83 4.48
N ASP A 81 13.37 -13.10 5.18
CA ASP A 81 12.38 -13.68 6.09
C ASP A 81 11.00 -13.04 5.90
N PRO A 82 10.20 -13.53 4.94
CA PRO A 82 8.88 -12.98 4.65
C PRO A 82 7.89 -13.08 5.82
N LEU A 83 8.07 -14.04 6.74
CA LEU A 83 7.17 -14.18 7.88
C LEU A 83 7.38 -13.05 8.90
N SER A 84 8.64 -12.72 9.17
CA SER A 84 8.97 -11.55 9.99
C SER A 84 8.64 -10.24 9.27
N GLY A 85 8.81 -10.21 7.94
CA GLY A 85 8.40 -9.10 7.09
C GLY A 85 6.91 -8.77 7.22
N LEU A 86 6.04 -9.79 7.14
CA LEU A 86 4.58 -9.65 7.30
C LEU A 86 4.20 -8.96 8.60
N VAL A 87 4.83 -9.36 9.71
CA VAL A 87 4.63 -8.76 11.02
C VAL A 87 5.07 -7.30 10.99
N SER A 88 6.25 -7.02 10.43
CA SER A 88 6.80 -5.68 10.33
C SER A 88 5.91 -4.73 9.51
N LEU A 89 5.47 -5.14 8.32
CA LEU A 89 4.57 -4.37 7.47
C LEU A 89 3.20 -4.15 8.14
N THR A 90 2.71 -5.14 8.87
CA THR A 90 1.42 -5.03 9.58
C THR A 90 1.49 -4.07 10.75
N VAL A 91 2.59 -4.07 11.52
CA VAL A 91 2.83 -3.08 12.57
C VAL A 91 2.89 -1.68 11.97
N LEU A 92 3.64 -1.51 10.87
CA LEU A 92 3.71 -0.23 10.17
C LEU A 92 2.32 0.24 9.72
N LEU A 93 1.52 -0.65 9.15
CA LEU A 93 0.16 -0.34 8.71
C LEU A 93 -0.76 0.02 9.88
N GLY A 94 -0.70 -0.73 10.99
CA GLY A 94 -1.45 -0.41 12.22
C GLY A 94 -1.06 0.96 12.80
N ALA A 95 0.23 1.28 12.81
CA ALA A 95 0.74 2.58 13.22
C ALA A 95 0.24 3.70 12.30
N VAL A 96 0.24 3.50 10.98
CA VAL A 96 -0.30 4.47 10.01
C VAL A 96 -1.79 4.71 10.24
N PHE A 97 -2.59 3.66 10.49
CA PHE A 97 -4.01 3.81 10.82
C PHE A 97 -4.23 4.58 12.13
N LEU A 98 -3.42 4.32 13.16
CA LEU A 98 -3.47 5.07 14.41
C LEU A 98 -3.12 6.54 14.21
N ILE A 99 -1.98 6.84 13.61
CA ILE A 99 -1.50 8.21 13.42
C ILE A 99 -2.49 8.99 12.55
N SER A 100 -2.92 8.42 11.43
CA SER A 100 -3.90 9.07 10.55
C SER A 100 -5.24 9.28 11.25
N GLY A 101 -5.68 8.33 12.09
CA GLY A 101 -6.88 8.47 12.91
C GLY A 101 -6.77 9.62 13.90
N ILE A 102 -5.67 9.70 14.65
CA ILE A 102 -5.40 10.79 15.60
C ILE A 102 -5.38 12.15 14.89
N VAL A 103 -4.71 12.24 13.74
CA VAL A 103 -4.67 13.47 12.93
C VAL A 103 -6.08 13.87 12.48
N ARG A 104 -6.91 12.92 12.01
CA ARG A 104 -8.30 13.20 11.61
C ARG A 104 -9.15 13.68 12.78
N LEU A 105 -8.98 13.10 13.97
CA LEU A 105 -9.67 13.54 15.18
C LEU A 105 -9.27 14.96 15.57
N TYR A 106 -7.97 15.26 15.50
CA TYR A 106 -7.46 16.61 15.74
C TYR A 106 -8.04 17.63 14.75
N LEU A 107 -8.05 17.31 13.45
CA LEU A 107 -8.61 18.16 12.41
C LEU A 107 -10.13 18.32 12.54
N ALA A 108 -10.84 17.29 13.02
CA ALA A 108 -12.29 17.35 13.21
C ALA A 108 -12.66 18.47 14.20
N TRP A 109 -11.89 18.66 15.28
CA TRP A 109 -12.13 19.76 16.21
C TRP A 109 -12.02 21.15 15.57
N GLY A 110 -11.12 21.32 14.59
CA GLY A 110 -10.97 22.56 13.84
C GLY A 110 -12.09 22.83 12.82
N LEU A 111 -12.85 21.80 12.45
CA LEU A 111 -13.87 21.86 11.39
C LEU A 111 -15.29 21.62 11.92
N LYS A 112 -15.50 21.75 13.24
CA LYS A 112 -16.77 21.48 13.95
C LYS A 112 -18.01 22.14 13.35
N ASP A 113 -17.87 23.31 12.74
CA ASP A 113 -18.98 24.09 12.17
C ASP A 113 -19.28 23.72 10.70
N THR A 114 -18.56 22.74 10.14
CA THR A 114 -18.73 22.30 8.76
C THR A 114 -19.49 20.97 8.69
N PRO A 115 -20.20 20.69 7.58
CA PRO A 115 -20.87 19.39 7.39
C PRO A 115 -19.89 18.20 7.34
N VAL A 116 -18.60 18.46 7.11
CA VAL A 116 -17.55 17.42 7.05
C VAL A 116 -17.13 16.95 8.45
N TYR A 117 -17.45 17.72 9.51
CA TYR A 117 -17.09 17.40 10.89
C TYR A 117 -17.41 15.95 11.26
N LEU A 118 -18.67 15.53 11.06
CA LEU A 118 -19.15 14.23 11.49
C LEU A 118 -18.49 13.09 10.70
N LEU A 119 -18.26 13.30 9.40
CA LEU A 119 -17.54 12.35 8.55
C LEU A 119 -16.08 12.19 9.01
N LEU A 120 -15.41 13.31 9.29
CA LEU A 120 -14.02 13.29 9.70
C LEU A 120 -13.85 12.68 11.08
N LEU A 121 -14.74 13.01 12.03
CA LEU A 121 -14.77 12.43 13.36
C LEU A 121 -14.98 10.91 13.30
N LEU A 122 -16.02 10.43 12.62
CA LEU A 122 -16.31 9.00 12.50
C LEU A 122 -15.15 8.25 11.81
N SER A 123 -14.62 8.79 10.71
CA SER A 123 -13.49 8.17 10.02
C SER A 123 -12.22 8.15 10.88
N GLY A 124 -12.00 9.18 11.70
CA GLY A 124 -10.89 9.26 12.65
C GLY A 124 -11.02 8.22 13.75
N VAL A 125 -12.19 8.12 14.40
CA VAL A 125 -12.47 7.09 15.41
C VAL A 125 -12.29 5.69 14.83
N LEU A 126 -12.88 5.40 13.67
CA LEU A 126 -12.75 4.10 13.02
C LEU A 126 -11.28 3.77 12.70
N SER A 127 -10.52 4.73 12.18
CA SER A 127 -9.11 4.52 11.87
C SER A 127 -8.28 4.24 13.12
N VAL A 128 -8.54 4.95 14.23
CA VAL A 128 -7.88 4.67 15.52
C VAL A 128 -8.25 3.28 16.03
N LEU A 129 -9.52 2.91 16.00
CA LEU A 129 -9.97 1.59 16.44
C LEU A 129 -9.35 0.46 15.62
N ILE A 130 -9.30 0.60 14.30
CA ILE A 130 -8.66 -0.38 13.40
C ILE A 130 -7.17 -0.46 13.70
N GLY A 131 -6.47 0.68 13.77
CA GLY A 131 -5.04 0.71 14.08
C GLY A 131 -4.72 0.06 15.43
N ALA A 132 -5.49 0.38 16.47
CA ALA A 132 -5.35 -0.24 17.78
C ALA A 132 -5.61 -1.75 17.74
N ALA A 133 -6.68 -2.19 17.08
CA ALA A 133 -7.02 -3.61 16.95
C ALA A 133 -5.92 -4.41 16.25
N VAL A 134 -5.33 -3.84 15.18
CA VAL A 134 -4.19 -4.44 14.47
C VAL A 134 -2.97 -4.56 15.38
N LEU A 135 -2.63 -3.50 16.13
CA LEU A 135 -1.46 -3.52 17.01
C LEU A 135 -1.63 -4.42 18.25
N MET A 136 -2.86 -4.63 18.72
CA MET A 136 -3.12 -5.58 19.81
C MET A 136 -3.02 -7.04 19.36
N ASN A 137 -3.29 -7.33 18.08
CA ASN A 137 -3.33 -8.70 17.54
C ASN A 137 -2.46 -8.85 16.28
N VAL A 138 -1.23 -8.34 16.33
CA VAL A 138 -0.34 -8.26 15.16
C VAL A 138 -0.13 -9.62 14.50
N MET A 139 0.07 -10.69 15.28
CA MET A 139 0.34 -12.02 14.73
C MET A 139 -0.82 -12.54 13.89
N GLU A 140 -2.06 -12.33 14.34
CA GLU A 140 -3.25 -12.72 13.57
C GLU A 140 -3.47 -11.78 12.38
N ALA A 141 -3.33 -10.46 12.60
CA ALA A 141 -3.51 -9.46 11.56
C ALA A 141 -2.51 -9.64 10.42
N ALA A 142 -1.26 -9.98 10.71
CA ALA A 142 -0.20 -10.16 9.72
C ALA A 142 -0.52 -11.25 8.69
N GLY A 143 -1.24 -12.30 9.10
CA GLY A 143 -1.63 -13.37 8.21
C GLY A 143 -2.83 -13.07 7.30
N LYS A 144 -3.58 -11.99 7.53
CA LYS A 144 -4.86 -11.77 6.82
C LYS A 144 -5.04 -10.33 6.30
N LEU A 145 -4.60 -9.34 7.05
CA LEU A 145 -4.90 -7.93 6.83
C LEU A 145 -4.37 -7.45 5.47
N LEU A 146 -3.10 -7.69 5.17
CA LEU A 146 -2.48 -7.28 3.91
C LEU A 146 -3.15 -7.95 2.70
N GLY A 147 -3.49 -9.23 2.82
CA GLY A 147 -4.17 -9.99 1.77
C GLY A 147 -5.60 -9.52 1.53
N ILE A 148 -6.35 -9.19 2.59
CA ILE A 148 -7.69 -8.60 2.48
C ILE A 148 -7.59 -7.24 1.78
N LEU A 149 -6.66 -6.38 2.19
CA LEU A 149 -6.46 -5.07 1.57
C LEU A 149 -6.07 -5.19 0.11
N LEU A 150 -5.18 -6.12 -0.23
CA LEU A 150 -4.85 -6.44 -1.63
C LEU A 150 -6.09 -6.89 -2.39
N GLY A 151 -6.91 -7.77 -1.81
CA GLY A 151 -8.15 -8.24 -2.44
C GLY A 151 -9.11 -7.08 -2.76
N ILE A 152 -9.32 -6.17 -1.80
CA ILE A 152 -10.13 -4.96 -1.99
C ILE A 152 -9.54 -4.11 -3.12
N GLU A 153 -8.23 -3.86 -3.09
CA GLU A 153 -7.54 -3.03 -4.07
C GLU A 153 -7.62 -3.62 -5.48
N LEU A 154 -7.36 -4.92 -5.63
CA LEU A 154 -7.45 -5.63 -6.91
C LEU A 154 -8.86 -5.60 -7.49
N ILE A 155 -9.89 -5.79 -6.65
CA ILE A 155 -11.28 -5.69 -7.12
C ILE A 155 -11.61 -4.25 -7.54
N SER A 156 -11.27 -3.27 -6.71
CA SER A 156 -11.54 -1.85 -6.97
C SER A 156 -10.85 -1.37 -8.25
N SER A 157 -9.56 -1.67 -8.39
CA SER A 157 -8.77 -1.34 -9.58
C SER A 157 -9.25 -2.11 -10.81
N GLY A 158 -9.65 -3.38 -10.66
CA GLY A 158 -10.22 -4.19 -11.73
C GLY A 158 -11.51 -3.60 -12.30
N LEU A 159 -12.46 -3.26 -11.42
CA LEU A 159 -13.72 -2.59 -11.79
C LEU A 159 -13.46 -1.24 -12.45
N SER A 160 -12.53 -0.46 -11.91
CA SER A 160 -12.15 0.85 -12.46
C SER A 160 -11.61 0.73 -13.88
N LEU A 161 -10.67 -0.19 -14.14
CA LEU A 161 -10.12 -0.41 -15.49
C LEU A 161 -11.17 -0.87 -16.50
N MET A 162 -12.11 -1.74 -16.10
CA MET A 162 -13.21 -2.14 -16.95
C MET A 162 -14.12 -0.97 -17.31
N LEU A 163 -14.48 -0.14 -16.32
CA LEU A 163 -15.31 1.05 -16.53
C LEU A 163 -14.61 2.04 -17.47
N PHE A 164 -13.33 2.34 -17.26
CA PHE A 164 -12.56 3.20 -18.15
C PHE A 164 -12.47 2.63 -19.57
N GLY A 165 -12.24 1.33 -19.70
CA GLY A 165 -12.27 0.64 -21.00
C GLY A 165 -13.61 0.82 -21.70
N TYR A 166 -14.73 0.62 -21.00
CA TYR A 166 -16.06 0.79 -21.57
C TYR A 166 -16.36 2.24 -21.99
N LEU A 167 -16.03 3.21 -21.15
CA LEU A 167 -16.27 4.64 -21.42
C LEU A 167 -15.43 5.14 -22.60
N LEU A 168 -14.16 4.75 -22.70
CA LEU A 168 -13.28 5.11 -23.83
C LEU A 168 -13.73 4.46 -25.14
N ARG A 169 -14.43 3.32 -25.09
CA ARG A 169 -15.07 2.72 -26.27
C ARG A 169 -16.31 3.50 -26.70
N LYS A 170 -17.10 4.01 -25.74
CA LYS A 170 -18.34 4.76 -25.99
C LYS A 170 -18.08 6.17 -26.52
N SER A 171 -16.93 6.76 -26.18
CA SER A 171 -16.51 8.09 -26.65
C SER A 171 -15.83 8.09 -28.04
N ARG A 172 -15.71 6.93 -28.70
CA ARG A 172 -15.19 6.78 -30.06
C ARG A 172 -16.31 6.36 -31.00
#